data_AF-E6QAS5-F1
#
_entry.id   AF-E6QAS5-F1
#
_cell.length_a   1.000
_cell.length_b   1.000
_cell.length_c   1.000
_cell.angle_alpha   90.00
_cell.angle_beta   90.00
_cell.angle_gamma   90.00
#
_symmetry.space_group_name_H-M   'P 1'
#
loop_
_entity.id
_entity.type
_entity.pdbx_description
1 polymer ?
#
loop_
_entity_poly.entity_id
_entity_poly.type
_entity_poly.pdbx_seq_one_letter_code
_entity_poly.pdbx_strand_id
1 'polypeptide(L)'
;MATALGKDKKSALREAKTYDFTWEATSPGGSEKKKGEMNAVSANAVRSNLRRMGLMPTVVRKAPQPLFGEKGVKEAQLVVMVRQLSTMINAGVPIVQSFELLVSATSGAGMKKLLKGILKHLKEGESLSQAMAHFPKYFDRLFVSLVAAGEQGGILDTILLRLAEYREKTLALNKKVKSAMFYPAAIITVMVVVVVILMIFVIPVFSQLFSSFGATLPLLTQVVINISDWMKSHWYIVVLVPIASVWLFIYAYKRNLSFKTVIDRFSLKIPVLGDILLKGAVARFMRTLSTMQGAGVPIMEALGTLSKVSGNVIIERSVLAARDDVATGGRITTQLKADGVFPIMATQMLAIGEETGAIEVMSGKVADFYENEVEEAVSRLSTLMEPMIMVVLGIIVGTLVVAMYLPIFKMGAVVTHGGEGGERDLSLTDAVGFTLIELMITIAVLAIILAVAIPDVSIWMVRARIQAAAGNLQQDINWAKGYAIRSGYPVNVSVQGGGGGACAWTISPTATGVLQNVPGMTPVQYASQYQNIPCTVLTGGTFSVTPTGMVQNPAGTITSANIEFQAGGNNPAKYGYWLIQVGGRR
;
A
#
# COMPACT_ATOMS: atom_id res chain seq x y z
N MET A 1 58.90 -42.68 4.55
CA MET A 1 58.68 -42.41 5.98
C MET A 1 57.98 -41.06 6.12
N ALA A 2 56.68 -41.07 5.88
CA ALA A 2 55.77 -40.03 6.35
C ALA A 2 55.35 -40.39 7.78
N THR A 3 54.80 -39.42 8.51
CA THR A 3 54.15 -39.51 9.83
C THR A 3 55.06 -39.21 11.02
N ALA A 4 55.13 -37.93 11.43
CA ALA A 4 55.15 -37.51 12.84
C ALA A 4 55.33 -35.99 13.05
N LEU A 5 54.66 -35.10 12.30
CA LEU A 5 54.61 -33.67 12.67
C LEU A 5 53.23 -33.09 12.33
N GLY A 6 52.23 -33.40 13.15
CA GLY A 6 50.87 -32.97 12.87
C GLY A 6 49.86 -33.28 13.95
N LYS A 7 50.07 -32.82 15.19
CA LYS A 7 49.00 -32.79 16.20
C LYS A 7 49.06 -31.62 17.20
N ASP A 8 50.23 -31.04 17.47
CA ASP A 8 50.35 -30.06 18.56
C ASP A 8 50.02 -28.59 18.23
N LYS A 9 49.82 -28.22 16.95
CA LYS A 9 49.42 -26.83 16.59
C LYS A 9 47.94 -26.62 16.26
N LYS A 10 47.10 -27.67 16.25
CA LYS A 10 45.65 -27.56 15.92
C LYS A 10 44.72 -27.49 17.14
N SER A 11 45.24 -27.59 18.37
CA SER A 11 44.43 -27.57 19.59
C SER A 11 44.25 -26.17 20.21
N ALA A 12 44.99 -25.14 19.78
CA ALA A 12 45.05 -23.86 20.49
C ALA A 12 44.07 -22.75 20.02
N LEU A 13 43.23 -22.96 19.00
CA LEU A 13 42.30 -21.91 18.52
C LEU A 13 40.93 -22.48 18.10
N ARG A 14 40.24 -23.18 19.01
CA ARG A 14 38.77 -23.28 18.93
C ARG A 14 38.20 -22.20 19.83
N GLU A 15 37.67 -21.12 19.25
CA GLU A 15 36.87 -20.15 20.00
C GLU A 15 35.82 -20.91 20.82
N ALA A 16 35.88 -20.77 22.13
CA ALA A 16 34.99 -21.50 23.03
C ALA A 16 33.55 -21.01 22.78
N LYS A 17 32.69 -21.92 22.28
CA LYS A 17 31.30 -21.63 21.96
C LYS A 17 30.58 -21.07 23.19
N THR A 18 30.18 -19.80 23.13
CA THR A 18 29.46 -19.13 24.21
C THR A 18 27.95 -19.34 24.07
N TYR A 19 27.25 -19.27 25.20
CA TYR A 19 25.79 -19.41 25.28
C TYR A 19 25.22 -18.23 26.07
N ASP A 20 24.01 -17.80 25.72
CA ASP A 20 23.27 -16.82 26.51
C ASP A 20 22.62 -17.49 27.72
N PHE A 21 22.81 -16.90 28.90
CA PHE A 21 22.24 -17.33 30.16
C PHE A 21 21.36 -16.23 30.73
N THR A 22 20.18 -16.59 31.22
CA THR A 22 19.36 -15.73 32.07
C THR A 22 19.76 -15.97 33.53
N TRP A 23 19.90 -14.89 34.29
CA TRP A 23 20.31 -14.95 35.69
C TRP A 23 19.44 -14.06 36.57
N GLU A 24 19.26 -14.50 37.81
CA GLU A 24 18.69 -13.73 38.91
C GLU A 24 19.72 -13.75 40.05
N ALA A 25 20.05 -12.59 40.60
CA ALA A 25 21.01 -12.45 41.68
C ALA A 25 20.56 -11.40 42.70
N THR A 26 20.98 -11.56 43.95
CA THR A 26 20.66 -10.66 45.06
C THR A 26 21.85 -9.76 45.41
N SER A 27 21.57 -8.49 45.73
CA SER A 27 22.57 -7.54 46.25
C SER A 27 23.11 -7.98 47.63
N PRO A 28 24.36 -7.62 48.02
CA PRO A 28 24.86 -7.84 49.37
C PRO A 28 23.94 -7.11 50.37
N GLY A 29 23.30 -7.87 51.27
CA GLY A 29 22.29 -7.34 52.21
C GLY A 29 20.85 -7.78 51.92
N GLY A 30 20.61 -8.55 50.85
CA GLY A 30 19.35 -9.28 50.66
C GLY A 30 18.13 -8.46 50.20
N SER A 31 18.27 -7.14 50.01
CA SER A 31 17.12 -6.26 49.78
C SER A 31 16.65 -6.16 48.32
N GLU A 32 17.48 -6.48 47.33
CA GLU A 32 17.11 -6.29 45.91
C GLU A 32 17.50 -7.49 45.03
N LYS A 33 16.51 -8.05 44.32
CA LYS A 33 16.70 -9.09 43.29
C LYS A 33 16.88 -8.42 41.93
N LYS A 34 18.06 -8.59 41.34
CA LYS A 34 18.38 -8.12 39.98
C LYS A 34 18.31 -9.29 39.00
N LYS A 35 17.69 -9.06 37.84
CA LYS A 35 17.58 -10.04 36.76
C LYS A 35 18.31 -9.51 35.53
N GLY A 36 18.94 -10.40 34.76
CA GLY A 36 19.63 -10.01 33.55
C GLY A 36 19.99 -11.19 32.65
N GLU A 37 20.59 -10.87 31.52
CA GLU A 37 21.13 -11.83 30.56
C GLU A 37 22.64 -11.64 30.44
N MET A 38 23.37 -12.74 30.33
CA MET A 38 24.83 -12.75 30.21
C MET A 38 25.25 -13.83 29.21
N ASN A 39 26.11 -13.45 28.26
CA ASN A 39 26.76 -14.40 27.38
C ASN A 39 28.02 -14.94 28.07
N ALA A 40 28.13 -16.27 28.19
CA ALA A 40 29.27 -16.91 28.83
C ALA A 40 29.52 -18.31 28.28
N VAL A 41 30.73 -18.84 28.50
CA VAL A 41 31.11 -20.21 28.09
C VAL A 41 30.39 -21.27 28.94
N SER A 42 30.03 -20.95 30.19
CA SER A 42 29.34 -21.88 31.09
C SER A 42 28.51 -21.15 32.16
N ALA A 43 27.56 -21.84 32.76
CA ALA A 43 26.78 -21.32 33.90
C ALA A 43 27.69 -20.94 35.09
N ASN A 44 28.81 -21.64 35.26
CA ASN A 44 29.79 -21.34 36.31
C ASN A 44 30.54 -20.03 36.03
N ALA A 45 30.82 -19.72 34.76
CA ALA A 45 31.40 -18.44 34.36
C ALA A 45 30.43 -17.26 34.60
N VAL A 46 29.12 -17.48 34.46
CA VAL A 46 28.10 -16.48 34.83
C VAL A 46 28.09 -16.25 36.33
N ARG A 47 28.09 -17.33 37.12
CA ARG A 47 28.14 -17.24 38.59
C ARG A 47 29.40 -16.55 39.10
N SER A 48 30.56 -16.82 38.51
CA SER A 48 31.82 -16.18 38.91
C SER A 48 31.83 -14.69 38.56
N ASN A 49 31.32 -14.31 37.38
CA ASN A 49 31.18 -12.90 37.01
C ASN A 49 30.17 -12.16 37.91
N LEU A 50 29.04 -12.78 38.26
CA LEU A 50 28.07 -12.19 39.20
C LEU A 50 28.69 -11.97 40.58
N ARG A 51 29.44 -12.95 41.10
CA ARG A 51 30.16 -12.82 42.36
C ARG A 51 31.23 -11.72 42.32
N ARG A 52 31.95 -11.57 41.19
CA ARG A 52 32.90 -10.45 40.99
C ARG A 52 32.22 -9.09 40.99
N MET A 53 30.97 -9.01 40.55
CA MET A 53 30.12 -7.81 40.60
C MET A 53 29.45 -7.61 41.97
N GLY A 54 29.80 -8.41 42.98
CA GLY A 54 29.18 -8.36 44.31
C GLY A 54 27.76 -8.92 44.37
N LEU A 55 27.25 -9.54 43.30
CA LEU A 55 25.90 -10.10 43.27
C LEU A 55 25.94 -11.59 43.62
N MET A 56 25.03 -12.04 44.50
CA MET A 56 24.88 -13.46 44.84
C MET A 56 23.91 -14.14 43.88
N PRO A 57 24.36 -15.02 42.97
CA PRO A 57 23.49 -15.66 41.98
C PRO A 57 22.52 -16.63 42.65
N THR A 58 21.22 -16.42 42.46
CA THR A 58 20.15 -17.29 42.96
C THR A 58 19.72 -18.29 41.90
N VAL A 59 19.52 -17.82 40.66
CA VAL A 59 19.13 -18.65 39.52
C VAL A 59 20.03 -18.33 38.34
N VAL A 60 20.61 -19.35 37.71
CA VAL A 60 21.33 -19.21 36.44
C VAL A 60 20.85 -20.34 35.54
N ARG A 61 20.19 -19.99 34.43
CA ARG A 61 19.66 -20.96 33.46
C ARG A 61 20.13 -20.57 32.06
N LYS A 62 20.32 -21.56 31.19
CA LYS A 62 20.51 -21.28 29.76
C LYS A 62 19.24 -20.59 29.25
N ALA A 63 19.40 -19.50 28.51
CA ALA A 63 18.25 -18.83 27.91
C ALA A 63 17.51 -19.84 27.01
N PRO A 64 16.17 -19.96 27.10
CA PRO A 64 15.43 -20.88 26.27
C PRO A 64 15.67 -20.53 24.79
N GLN A 65 16.22 -21.47 24.03
CA GLN A 65 16.36 -21.28 22.58
C GLN A 65 14.94 -21.22 22.00
N PRO A 66 14.59 -20.14 21.28
CA PRO A 66 13.26 -20.03 20.72
C PRO A 66 13.07 -21.13 19.66
N LEU A 67 11.99 -21.91 19.80
CA LEU A 67 11.59 -23.03 18.93
C LEU A 67 11.38 -22.61 17.46
N PHE A 68 11.11 -21.32 17.25
CA PHE A 68 11.22 -20.64 15.96
C PHE A 68 12.43 -19.72 16.07
N GLY A 69 13.41 -19.83 15.17
CA GLY A 69 14.71 -19.14 15.23
C GLY A 69 14.64 -17.64 15.58
N GLU A 70 15.79 -17.08 15.98
CA GLU A 70 15.94 -15.68 16.45
C GLU A 70 15.00 -14.70 15.72
N LYS A 71 14.15 -14.00 16.48
CA LYS A 71 13.27 -12.95 15.94
C LYS A 71 14.14 -11.94 15.18
N GLY A 72 14.02 -11.95 13.86
CA GLY A 72 14.77 -11.06 12.97
C GLY A 72 14.46 -9.58 13.23
N VAL A 73 15.28 -8.70 12.65
CA VAL A 73 15.11 -7.25 12.77
C VAL A 73 13.87 -6.81 11.98
N LYS A 74 13.00 -6.01 12.60
CA LYS A 74 11.83 -5.41 11.92
C LYS A 74 12.28 -4.23 11.06
N GLU A 75 11.70 -4.06 9.87
CA GLU A 75 12.00 -2.94 8.97
C GLU A 75 11.86 -1.58 9.67
N ALA A 76 10.79 -1.39 10.46
CA ALA A 76 10.58 -0.15 11.20
C ALA A 76 11.71 0.18 12.19
N GLN A 77 12.37 -0.83 12.78
CA GLN A 77 13.51 -0.61 13.66
C GLN A 77 14.75 -0.20 12.87
N LEU A 78 14.95 -0.74 11.67
CA LEU A 78 16.05 -0.33 10.78
C LEU A 78 15.89 1.14 10.37
N VAL A 79 14.68 1.56 10.01
CA VAL A 79 14.41 2.96 9.64
C VAL A 79 14.73 3.91 10.79
N VAL A 80 14.27 3.61 12.01
CA VAL A 80 14.57 4.42 13.20
C VAL A 80 16.08 4.46 13.47
N MET A 81 16.77 3.32 13.33
CA MET A 81 18.21 3.25 13.50
C MET A 81 18.96 4.12 12.49
N VAL A 82 18.58 4.09 11.20
CA VAL A 82 19.21 4.93 10.16
C VAL A 82 18.96 6.42 10.45
N ARG A 83 17.76 6.79 10.90
CA ARG A 83 17.44 8.16 11.31
C ARG A 83 18.27 8.61 12.49
N GLN A 84 18.38 7.80 13.54
CA GLN A 84 19.19 8.12 14.72
C GLN A 84 20.68 8.22 14.38
N LEU A 85 21.19 7.31 13.55
CA LEU A 85 22.57 7.35 13.05
C LEU A 85 22.80 8.65 12.26
N SER A 86 21.91 8.99 11.32
CA SER A 86 21.98 10.25 10.57
C SER A 86 22.04 11.47 11.48
N THR A 87 21.18 11.56 12.51
CA THR A 87 21.19 12.68 13.45
C THR A 87 22.49 12.79 14.23
N MET A 88 23.04 11.67 14.73
CA MET A 88 24.30 11.69 15.50
C MET A 88 25.50 12.05 14.62
N ILE A 89 25.58 11.51 13.39
CA ILE A 89 26.67 11.84 12.46
C ILE A 89 26.59 13.31 12.03
N ASN A 90 25.39 13.85 11.76
CA ASN A 90 25.21 15.28 11.49
C ASN A 90 25.60 16.16 12.69
N ALA A 91 25.43 15.67 13.92
CA ALA A 91 25.88 16.35 15.14
C ALA A 91 27.39 16.20 15.40
N GLY A 92 28.14 15.56 14.48
CA GLY A 92 29.58 15.36 14.60
C GLY A 92 29.99 14.25 15.58
N VAL A 93 29.06 13.41 16.03
CA VAL A 93 29.38 12.28 16.92
C VAL A 93 30.18 11.23 16.12
N PRO A 94 31.34 10.76 16.60
CA PRO A 94 32.11 9.71 15.95
C PRO A 94 31.28 8.45 15.66
N ILE A 95 31.52 7.79 14.51
CA ILE A 95 30.73 6.64 14.05
C ILE A 95 30.72 5.51 15.09
N VAL A 96 31.89 5.13 15.61
CA VAL A 96 32.01 4.06 16.62
C VAL A 96 31.18 4.38 17.86
N GLN A 97 31.26 5.63 18.35
CA GLN A 97 30.49 6.09 19.51
C GLN A 97 28.98 6.10 19.22
N SER A 98 28.58 6.51 18.03
CA SER A 98 27.18 6.49 17.59
C SER A 98 26.61 5.06 17.63
N PHE A 99 27.37 4.07 17.17
CA PHE A 99 26.95 2.67 17.25
C PHE A 99 26.92 2.13 18.69
N GLU A 100 27.82 2.55 19.58
CA GLU A 100 27.77 2.21 21.01
C GLU A 100 26.49 2.75 21.67
N LEU A 101 26.10 3.98 21.35
CA LEU A 101 24.85 4.58 21.82
C LEU A 101 23.63 3.81 21.28
N LEU A 102 23.62 3.46 19.99
CA LEU A 102 22.52 2.67 19.38
C LEU A 102 22.38 1.28 20.01
N VAL A 103 23.49 0.59 20.30
CA VAL A 103 23.49 -0.71 20.98
C VAL A 103 22.90 -0.60 22.38
N SER A 104 23.15 0.52 23.06
CA SER A 104 22.69 0.79 24.43
C SER A 104 21.21 1.17 24.46
N ALA A 105 20.75 1.97 23.48
CA ALA A 105 19.37 2.43 23.36
C ALA A 105 18.41 1.35 22.83
N THR A 106 18.92 0.29 22.21
CA THR A 106 18.10 -0.76 21.60
C THR A 106 17.72 -1.87 22.60
N SER A 107 16.42 -2.12 22.73
CA SER A 107 15.86 -3.21 23.57
C SER A 107 15.72 -4.56 22.85
N GLY A 108 15.61 -4.58 21.52
CA GLY A 108 15.39 -5.81 20.76
C GLY A 108 16.66 -6.65 20.56
N ALA A 109 16.64 -7.91 21.00
CA ALA A 109 17.80 -8.84 20.90
C ALA A 109 18.36 -8.97 19.48
N GLY A 110 17.50 -9.11 18.47
CA GLY A 110 17.92 -9.21 17.06
C GLY A 110 18.60 -7.95 16.53
N MET A 111 18.06 -6.76 16.86
CA MET A 111 18.68 -5.48 16.47
C MET A 111 19.98 -5.23 17.23
N LYS A 112 20.02 -5.56 18.52
CA LYS A 112 21.23 -5.43 19.34
C LYS A 112 22.35 -6.33 18.82
N LYS A 113 22.03 -7.54 18.36
CA LYS A 113 22.98 -8.45 17.72
C LYS A 113 23.50 -7.88 16.39
N LEU A 114 22.63 -7.33 15.54
CA LEU A 114 23.03 -6.66 14.30
C LEU A 114 23.99 -5.49 14.58
N LEU A 115 23.59 -4.59 15.47
CA LEU A 115 24.39 -3.40 15.82
C LEU A 115 25.74 -3.76 16.45
N LYS A 116 25.79 -4.77 17.34
CA LYS A 116 27.04 -5.29 17.88
C LYS A 116 27.94 -5.90 16.80
N GLY A 117 27.35 -6.57 15.82
CA GLY A 117 28.06 -7.11 14.67
C GLY A 117 28.73 -6.00 13.87
N ILE A 118 27.98 -4.96 13.50
CA ILE A 118 28.52 -3.79 12.76
C ILE A 118 29.59 -3.07 13.61
N LEU A 119 29.33 -2.84 14.89
CA LEU A 119 30.27 -2.20 15.81
C LEU A 119 31.59 -2.97 15.92
N LYS A 120 31.56 -4.31 15.86
CA LYS A 120 32.78 -5.13 15.87
C LYS A 120 33.65 -4.82 14.65
N HIS A 121 33.09 -4.88 13.44
CA HIS A 121 33.80 -4.57 12.20
C HIS A 121 34.34 -3.13 12.18
N LEU A 122 33.56 -2.16 12.65
CA LEU A 122 34.01 -0.78 12.80
C LEU A 122 35.20 -0.64 13.76
N LYS A 123 35.21 -1.37 14.88
CA LYS A 123 36.33 -1.38 15.83
C LYS A 123 37.58 -2.08 15.28
N GLU A 124 37.40 -2.98 14.32
CA GLU A 124 38.49 -3.65 13.59
C GLU A 124 39.08 -2.76 12.48
N GLY A 125 38.50 -1.58 12.23
CA GLY A 125 39.01 -0.58 11.29
C GLY A 125 38.37 -0.63 9.90
N GLU A 126 37.34 -1.44 9.70
CA GLU A 126 36.56 -1.43 8.45
C GLU A 126 35.75 -0.13 8.32
N SER A 127 35.51 0.30 7.08
CA SER A 127 34.60 1.41 6.81
C SER A 127 33.15 1.03 7.15
N LEU A 128 32.28 2.03 7.34
CA LEU A 128 30.85 1.81 7.60
C LEU A 128 30.18 1.02 6.48
N SER A 129 30.51 1.33 5.23
CA SER A 129 30.01 0.60 4.06
C SER A 129 30.44 -0.87 4.07
N GLN A 130 31.71 -1.17 4.40
CA GLN A 130 32.23 -2.54 4.51
C GLN A 130 31.56 -3.31 5.66
N ALA A 131 31.47 -2.69 6.84
CA ALA A 131 30.83 -3.28 8.01
C ALA A 131 29.34 -3.61 7.75
N MET A 132 28.63 -2.75 7.01
CA MET A 132 27.23 -2.99 6.61
C MET A 132 27.09 -4.05 5.52
N ALA A 133 28.08 -4.19 4.62
CA ALA A 133 28.06 -5.17 3.54
C ALA A 133 28.04 -6.62 4.04
N HIS A 134 28.56 -6.88 5.26
CA HIS A 134 28.47 -8.19 5.93
C HIS A 134 27.03 -8.60 6.27
N PHE A 135 26.06 -7.67 6.22
CA PHE A 135 24.66 -7.91 6.56
C PHE A 135 23.70 -7.63 5.39
N PRO A 136 23.82 -8.35 4.25
CA PRO A 136 23.07 -8.08 3.01
C PRO A 136 21.55 -8.33 3.14
N LYS A 137 21.12 -9.00 4.21
CA LYS A 137 19.70 -9.19 4.53
C LYS A 137 19.01 -7.88 4.96
N TYR A 138 19.76 -6.94 5.52
CA TYR A 138 19.23 -5.69 6.09
C TYR A 138 19.68 -4.46 5.28
N PHE A 139 20.91 -4.49 4.77
CA PHE A 139 21.46 -3.45 3.91
C PHE A 139 21.58 -3.98 2.48
N ASP A 140 20.73 -3.47 1.60
CA ASP A 140 20.78 -3.79 0.19
C ASP A 140 21.97 -3.11 -0.48
N ARG A 141 22.31 -3.56 -1.70
CA ARG A 141 23.49 -3.08 -2.42
C ARG A 141 23.46 -1.56 -2.60
N LEU A 142 22.30 -0.99 -2.92
CA LEU A 142 22.09 0.45 -3.07
C LEU A 142 22.46 1.22 -1.79
N PHE A 143 22.02 0.73 -0.62
CA PHE A 143 22.33 1.37 0.65
C PHE A 143 23.84 1.36 0.90
N VAL A 144 24.48 0.23 0.69
CA VAL A 144 25.94 0.08 0.88
C VAL A 144 26.72 0.98 -0.07
N SER A 145 26.36 1.04 -1.36
CA SER A 145 27.06 1.89 -2.33
C SER A 145 26.84 3.39 -2.09
N LEU A 146 25.66 3.80 -1.62
CA LEU A 146 25.43 5.18 -1.20
C LEU A 146 26.30 5.55 0.01
N VAL A 147 26.34 4.71 1.05
CA VAL A 147 27.21 4.93 2.21
C VAL A 147 28.68 4.98 1.78
N ALA A 148 29.12 4.09 0.89
CA ALA A 148 30.50 4.07 0.40
C ALA A 148 30.86 5.36 -0.35
N ALA A 149 29.97 5.86 -1.22
CA ALA A 149 30.16 7.13 -1.91
C ALA A 149 30.22 8.31 -0.93
N GLY A 150 29.37 8.29 0.12
CA GLY A 150 29.38 9.29 1.18
C GLY A 150 30.66 9.29 2.01
N GLU A 151 31.20 8.11 2.32
CA GLU A 151 32.49 7.95 3.02
C GLU A 151 33.66 8.44 2.17
N GLN A 152 33.72 8.04 0.90
CA GLN A 152 34.79 8.45 -0.02
C GLN A 152 34.73 9.95 -0.34
N GLY A 153 33.53 10.51 -0.47
CA GLY A 153 33.30 11.92 -0.76
C GLY A 153 33.31 12.83 0.47
N GLY A 154 33.43 12.29 1.69
CA GLY A 154 33.42 13.06 2.93
C GLY A 154 32.07 13.75 3.24
N ILE A 155 30.98 13.29 2.63
CA ILE A 155 29.62 13.85 2.76
C ILE A 155 28.64 12.85 3.41
N LEU A 156 29.17 11.98 4.28
CA LEU A 156 28.43 10.88 4.90
C LEU A 156 27.20 11.37 5.70
N ASP A 157 27.32 12.52 6.37
CA ASP A 157 26.25 13.22 7.08
C ASP A 157 25.03 13.49 6.18
N THR A 158 25.28 14.03 4.99
CA THR A 158 24.27 14.34 3.98
C THR A 158 23.67 13.07 3.38
N ILE A 159 24.52 12.07 3.09
CA ILE A 159 24.05 10.78 2.55
C ILE A 159 23.15 10.05 3.54
N LEU A 160 23.54 9.98 4.81
CA LEU A 160 22.74 9.32 5.83
C LEU A 160 21.39 10.01 6.04
N LEU A 161 21.34 11.34 5.91
CA LEU A 161 20.08 12.10 5.94
C LEU A 161 19.16 11.70 4.79
N ARG A 162 19.67 11.70 3.56
CA ARG A 162 18.94 11.26 2.36
C ARG A 162 18.47 9.81 2.48
N LEU A 163 19.31 8.91 2.99
CA LEU A 163 18.98 7.50 3.22
C LEU A 163 17.89 7.34 4.28
N ALA A 164 17.93 8.11 5.36
CA ALA A 164 16.90 8.09 6.39
C ALA A 164 15.54 8.52 5.83
N GLU A 165 15.49 9.63 5.10
CA GLU A 165 14.28 10.12 4.43
C GLU A 165 13.73 9.11 3.42
N TYR A 166 14.60 8.53 2.59
CA TYR A 166 14.22 7.50 1.63
C TYR A 166 13.59 6.27 2.31
N ARG A 167 14.21 5.77 3.38
CA ARG A 167 13.72 4.61 4.14
C ARG A 167 12.41 4.91 4.86
N GLU A 168 12.24 6.12 5.41
CA GLU A 168 10.99 6.56 6.03
C GLU A 168 9.85 6.63 5.02
N LYS A 169 10.07 7.28 3.86
CA LYS A 169 9.07 7.35 2.79
C LYS A 169 8.69 5.97 2.28
N THR A 170 9.68 5.09 2.06
CA THR A 170 9.44 3.70 1.62
C THR A 170 8.65 2.90 2.67
N LEU A 171 8.94 3.07 3.96
CA LEU A 171 8.18 2.43 5.03
C LEU A 171 6.75 2.97 5.12
N ALA A 172 6.56 4.27 4.99
CA ALA A 172 5.25 4.92 5.01
C ALA A 172 4.38 4.45 3.82
N LEU A 173 4.94 4.45 2.61
CA LEU A 173 4.29 3.92 1.41
C LEU A 173 3.90 2.45 1.59
N ASN A 174 4.83 1.60 2.05
CA ASN A 174 4.55 0.19 2.28
C ASN A 174 3.47 -0.03 3.35
N LYS A 175 3.45 0.77 4.42
CA LYS A 175 2.40 0.72 5.44
C LYS A 175 1.05 1.11 4.84
N LYS A 176 1.00 2.17 4.04
CA LYS A 176 -0.23 2.65 3.40
C LYS A 176 -0.78 1.64 2.39
N VAL A 177 0.08 1.09 1.54
CA VAL A 177 -0.29 0.00 0.61
C VAL A 177 -0.80 -1.22 1.37
N LYS A 178 -0.09 -1.69 2.41
CA LYS A 178 -0.54 -2.82 3.23
C LYS A 178 -1.88 -2.54 3.92
N SER A 179 -2.07 -1.34 4.43
CA SER A 179 -3.33 -0.92 5.05
C SER A 179 -4.47 -0.89 4.04
N ALA A 180 -4.24 -0.40 2.82
CA ALA A 180 -5.23 -0.34 1.76
C ALA A 180 -5.63 -1.73 1.24
N MET A 181 -4.70 -2.69 1.26
CA MET A 181 -4.96 -4.09 0.87
C MET A 181 -5.60 -4.94 1.97
N PHE A 182 -5.48 -4.53 3.24
CA PHE A 182 -6.02 -5.29 4.37
C PHE A 182 -7.54 -5.42 4.29
N TYR A 183 -8.26 -4.34 3.96
CA TYR A 183 -9.72 -4.33 3.89
C TYR A 183 -10.26 -5.29 2.81
N PRO A 184 -9.82 -5.22 1.53
CA PRO A 184 -10.15 -6.23 0.52
C PRO A 184 -9.90 -7.67 0.96
N ALA A 185 -8.72 -7.93 1.52
CA ALA A 185 -8.34 -9.27 1.93
C ALA A 185 -9.22 -9.79 3.09
N ALA A 186 -9.54 -8.93 4.06
CA ALA A 186 -10.40 -9.28 5.19
C ALA A 186 -11.82 -9.65 4.72
N ILE A 187 -12.43 -8.84 3.85
CA ILE A 187 -13.79 -9.12 3.36
C ILE A 187 -13.82 -10.36 2.49
N ILE A 188 -12.87 -10.54 1.56
CA ILE A 188 -12.79 -11.77 0.74
C ILE A 188 -12.64 -13.00 1.64
N THR A 189 -11.84 -12.89 2.71
CA THR A 189 -11.68 -13.99 3.67
C THR A 189 -13.01 -14.32 4.36
N VAL A 190 -13.73 -13.30 4.87
CA VAL A 190 -15.05 -13.50 5.50
C VAL A 190 -16.05 -14.08 4.50
N MET A 191 -16.10 -13.57 3.27
CA MET A 191 -16.96 -14.08 2.19
C MET A 191 -16.69 -15.56 1.94
N VAL A 192 -15.43 -15.95 1.75
CA VAL A 192 -15.06 -17.36 1.51
C VAL A 192 -15.45 -18.23 2.70
N VAL A 193 -15.21 -17.77 3.94
CA VAL A 193 -15.60 -18.49 5.16
C VAL A 193 -17.11 -18.72 5.21
N VAL A 194 -17.92 -17.69 4.96
CA VAL A 194 -19.39 -17.81 4.95
C VAL A 194 -19.85 -18.81 3.89
N VAL A 195 -19.33 -18.73 2.67
CA VAL A 195 -19.68 -19.65 1.58
C VAL A 195 -19.31 -21.10 1.94
N VAL A 196 -18.11 -21.32 2.51
CA VAL A 196 -17.66 -22.65 2.94
C VAL A 196 -18.55 -23.20 4.05
N ILE A 197 -18.94 -22.38 5.04
CA ILE A 197 -19.86 -22.80 6.12
C ILE A 197 -21.23 -23.19 5.54
N LEU A 198 -21.79 -22.38 4.65
CA LEU A 198 -23.07 -22.70 4.00
C LEU A 198 -22.99 -24.01 3.20
N MET A 199 -21.89 -24.21 2.46
CA MET A 199 -21.69 -25.44 1.70
C MET A 199 -21.50 -26.67 2.58
N ILE A 200 -20.76 -26.58 3.68
CA ILE A 200 -20.45 -27.75 4.52
C ILE A 200 -21.60 -28.11 5.48
N PHE A 201 -22.31 -27.12 6.01
CA PHE A 201 -23.31 -27.35 7.05
C PHE A 201 -24.75 -27.22 6.56
N VAL A 202 -25.06 -26.20 5.74
CA VAL A 202 -26.45 -25.88 5.40
C VAL A 202 -26.95 -26.76 4.25
N ILE A 203 -26.23 -26.80 3.13
CA ILE A 203 -26.64 -27.54 1.92
C ILE A 203 -26.91 -29.04 2.20
N PRO A 204 -26.12 -29.76 3.01
CA PRO A 204 -26.36 -31.18 3.28
C PRO A 204 -27.64 -31.47 4.05
N VAL A 205 -28.02 -30.58 4.97
CA VAL A 205 -29.27 -30.70 5.73
C VAL A 205 -30.45 -30.67 4.76
N PHE A 206 -30.41 -29.78 3.78
CA PHE A 206 -31.43 -29.72 2.73
C PHE A 206 -31.37 -30.93 1.78
N SER A 207 -30.19 -31.41 1.42
CA SER A 207 -30.05 -32.64 0.61
C SER A 207 -30.70 -33.85 1.29
N GLN A 208 -30.49 -34.04 2.61
CA GLN A 208 -31.13 -35.11 3.37
C GLN A 208 -32.66 -34.96 3.38
N LEU A 209 -33.16 -33.74 3.61
CA LEU A 209 -34.60 -33.44 3.54
C LEU A 209 -35.19 -33.78 2.16
N PHE A 210 -34.48 -33.51 1.07
CA PHE A 210 -34.99 -33.81 -0.27
C PHE A 210 -34.88 -35.29 -0.66
N SER A 211 -33.87 -36.00 -0.16
CA SER A 211 -33.69 -37.42 -0.43
C SER A 211 -34.85 -38.28 0.09
N SER A 212 -35.52 -37.87 1.17
CA SER A 212 -36.70 -38.57 1.70
C SER A 212 -37.97 -38.42 0.84
N PHE A 213 -37.97 -37.50 -0.13
CA PHE A 213 -39.15 -37.19 -0.96
C PHE A 213 -39.17 -37.89 -2.33
N GLY A 214 -38.13 -38.65 -2.69
CA GLY A 214 -38.10 -39.49 -3.90
C GLY A 214 -38.13 -38.75 -5.25
N ALA A 215 -38.05 -37.42 -5.27
CA ALA A 215 -38.06 -36.63 -6.49
C ALA A 215 -36.64 -36.34 -7.02
N THR A 216 -36.48 -36.27 -8.34
CA THR A 216 -35.21 -35.88 -8.98
C THR A 216 -34.94 -34.40 -8.77
N LEU A 217 -33.80 -34.09 -8.13
CA LEU A 217 -33.35 -32.73 -7.86
C LEU A 217 -33.12 -31.95 -9.18
N PRO A 218 -33.46 -30.65 -9.26
CA PRO A 218 -33.07 -29.81 -10.39
C PRO A 218 -31.54 -29.77 -10.58
N LEU A 219 -31.11 -29.59 -11.84
CA LEU A 219 -29.69 -29.60 -12.21
C LEU A 219 -28.84 -28.60 -11.40
N LEU A 220 -29.35 -27.37 -11.20
CA LEU A 220 -28.65 -26.35 -10.40
C LEU A 220 -28.44 -26.81 -8.95
N THR A 221 -29.46 -27.38 -8.31
CA THR A 221 -29.38 -27.91 -6.95
C THR A 221 -28.43 -29.10 -6.87
N GLN A 222 -28.47 -29.99 -7.87
CA GLN A 222 -27.62 -31.17 -7.91
C GLN A 222 -26.13 -30.81 -8.05
N VAL A 223 -25.79 -29.82 -8.89
CA VAL A 223 -24.41 -29.32 -9.00
C VAL A 223 -23.93 -28.75 -7.65
N VAL A 224 -24.76 -27.97 -6.97
CA VAL A 224 -24.42 -27.37 -5.67
C VAL A 224 -24.24 -28.43 -4.59
N ILE A 225 -25.09 -29.47 -4.55
CA ILE A 225 -24.95 -30.60 -3.64
C ILE A 225 -23.69 -31.40 -3.95
N ASN A 226 -23.39 -31.68 -5.23
CA ASN A 226 -22.18 -32.40 -5.62
C ASN A 226 -20.91 -31.65 -5.17
N ILE A 227 -20.88 -30.32 -5.32
CA ILE A 227 -19.78 -29.49 -4.84
C ILE A 227 -19.68 -29.54 -3.31
N SER A 228 -20.81 -29.47 -2.61
CA SER A 228 -20.88 -29.59 -1.15
C SER A 228 -20.36 -30.95 -0.65
N ASP A 229 -20.77 -32.05 -1.29
CA ASP A 229 -20.32 -33.40 -0.95
C ASP A 229 -18.82 -33.58 -1.19
N TRP A 230 -18.31 -33.07 -2.32
CA TRP A 230 -16.88 -33.02 -2.59
C TRP A 230 -16.13 -32.21 -1.53
N MET A 231 -16.66 -31.04 -1.17
CA MET A 231 -16.07 -30.13 -0.18
C MET A 231 -16.04 -30.72 1.23
N LYS A 232 -17.08 -31.45 1.64
CA LYS A 232 -17.12 -32.21 2.92
C LYS A 232 -16.12 -33.35 2.94
N SER A 233 -16.12 -34.17 1.89
CA SER A 233 -15.21 -35.33 1.77
C SER A 233 -13.74 -34.89 1.75
N HIS A 234 -13.46 -33.75 1.13
CA HIS A 234 -12.12 -33.20 0.96
C HIS A 234 -11.91 -31.87 1.69
N TRP A 235 -12.46 -31.72 2.91
CA TRP A 235 -12.38 -30.45 3.67
C TRP A 235 -10.93 -29.97 3.87
N TYR A 236 -9.99 -30.91 4.02
CA TYR A 236 -8.57 -30.63 4.15
C TYR A 236 -7.98 -30.02 2.86
N ILE A 237 -8.45 -30.41 1.67
CA ILE A 237 -8.04 -29.84 0.37
C ILE A 237 -8.54 -28.40 0.27
N VAL A 238 -9.77 -28.13 0.70
CA VAL A 238 -10.41 -26.81 0.63
C VAL A 238 -9.64 -25.77 1.45
N VAL A 239 -9.03 -26.19 2.56
CA VAL A 239 -8.18 -25.32 3.40
C VAL A 239 -6.71 -25.33 2.96
N LEU A 240 -6.14 -26.50 2.64
CA LEU A 240 -4.72 -26.62 2.30
C LEU A 240 -4.38 -26.09 0.92
N VAL A 241 -5.25 -26.23 -0.09
CA VAL A 241 -4.97 -25.80 -1.47
C VAL A 241 -4.82 -24.28 -1.60
N PRO A 242 -5.67 -23.44 -1.01
CA PRO A 242 -5.44 -21.99 -1.00
C PRO A 242 -4.11 -21.63 -0.35
N ILE A 243 -3.79 -22.22 0.81
CA ILE A 243 -2.54 -21.94 1.54
C ILE A 243 -1.33 -22.41 0.73
N ALA A 244 -1.37 -23.62 0.20
CA ALA A 244 -0.31 -24.21 -0.61
C ALA A 244 -0.14 -23.47 -1.94
N SER A 245 -1.22 -23.02 -2.58
CA SER A 245 -1.15 -22.27 -3.83
C SER A 245 -0.51 -20.89 -3.63
N VAL A 246 -0.87 -20.15 -2.57
CA VAL A 246 -0.20 -18.90 -2.21
C VAL A 246 1.28 -19.14 -1.89
N TRP A 247 1.60 -20.18 -1.12
CA TRP A 247 2.98 -20.50 -0.77
C TRP A 247 3.82 -20.89 -1.99
N LEU A 248 3.30 -21.77 -2.85
CA LEU A 248 3.94 -22.24 -4.08
C LEU A 248 4.13 -21.08 -5.06
N PHE A 249 3.14 -20.20 -5.19
CA PHE A 249 3.22 -19.00 -6.02
C PHE A 249 4.35 -18.08 -5.55
N ILE A 250 4.41 -17.77 -4.26
CA ILE A 250 5.49 -16.94 -3.68
C ILE A 250 6.86 -17.61 -3.86
N TYR A 251 6.93 -18.93 -3.67
CA TYR A 251 8.16 -19.70 -3.82
C TYR A 251 8.64 -19.71 -5.27
N ALA A 252 7.76 -19.98 -6.24
CA ALA A 252 8.06 -19.99 -7.66
C ALA A 252 8.46 -18.59 -8.15
N TYR A 253 7.73 -17.54 -7.73
CA TYR A 253 8.04 -16.15 -8.07
C TYR A 253 9.42 -15.70 -7.59
N LYS A 254 9.85 -16.15 -6.41
CA LYS A 254 11.17 -15.81 -5.86
C LYS A 254 12.33 -16.62 -6.45
N ARG A 255 12.09 -17.87 -6.87
CA ARG A 255 13.16 -18.80 -7.24
C ARG A 255 13.35 -18.96 -8.75
N ASN A 256 12.31 -18.73 -9.55
CA ASN A 256 12.35 -18.96 -11.00
C ASN A 256 12.28 -17.64 -11.79
N LEU A 257 13.41 -17.24 -12.40
CA LEU A 257 13.52 -16.02 -13.20
C LEU A 257 12.60 -16.02 -14.43
N SER A 258 12.43 -17.17 -15.08
CA SER A 258 11.56 -17.30 -16.26
C SER A 258 10.10 -17.10 -15.88
N PHE A 259 9.68 -17.72 -14.77
CA PHE A 259 8.33 -17.55 -14.23
C PHE A 259 8.06 -16.10 -13.81
N LYS A 260 9.02 -15.47 -13.11
CA LYS A 260 8.96 -14.04 -12.78
C LYS A 260 8.81 -13.18 -14.02
N THR A 261 9.59 -13.42 -15.07
CA THR A 261 9.55 -12.62 -16.31
C THR A 261 8.20 -12.73 -17.02
N VAL A 262 7.60 -13.91 -17.05
CA VAL A 262 6.26 -14.12 -17.63
C VAL A 262 5.20 -13.38 -16.81
N ILE A 263 5.25 -13.49 -15.48
CA ILE A 263 4.33 -12.78 -14.59
C ILE A 263 4.48 -11.28 -14.72
N ASP A 264 5.71 -10.75 -14.66
CA ASP A 264 5.99 -9.32 -14.74
C ASP A 264 5.52 -8.73 -16.09
N ARG A 265 5.58 -9.51 -17.17
CA ARG A 265 5.04 -9.13 -18.49
C ARG A 265 3.51 -9.16 -18.51
N PHE A 266 2.89 -10.18 -17.94
CA PHE A 266 1.44 -10.31 -17.90
C PHE A 266 0.81 -9.25 -16.98
N SER A 267 1.44 -8.97 -15.84
CA SER A 267 0.95 -7.99 -14.86
C SER A 267 0.86 -6.58 -15.42
N LEU A 268 1.75 -6.21 -16.36
CA LEU A 268 1.68 -4.92 -17.06
C LEU A 268 0.54 -4.83 -18.09
N LYS A 269 -0.04 -5.95 -18.52
CA LYS A 269 -1.16 -5.99 -19.47
C LYS A 269 -2.54 -5.98 -18.80
N ILE A 270 -2.59 -6.20 -17.49
CA ILE A 270 -3.86 -6.17 -16.75
C ILE A 270 -4.37 -4.72 -16.72
N PRO A 271 -5.58 -4.44 -17.22
CA PRO A 271 -6.17 -3.10 -17.15
C PRO A 271 -6.19 -2.60 -15.71
N VAL A 272 -5.92 -1.30 -15.49
CA VAL A 272 -5.77 -0.65 -14.18
C VAL A 272 -4.53 -1.08 -13.40
N LEU A 273 -4.28 -2.39 -13.22
CA LEU A 273 -3.16 -2.88 -12.41
C LEU A 273 -1.80 -2.63 -13.09
N GLY A 274 -1.74 -2.78 -14.42
CA GLY A 274 -0.51 -2.59 -15.20
C GLY A 274 0.00 -1.16 -15.17
N ASP A 275 -0.90 -0.18 -15.26
CA ASP A 275 -0.57 1.25 -15.16
C ASP A 275 0.00 1.59 -13.77
N ILE A 276 -0.61 1.06 -12.71
CA ILE A 276 -0.14 1.25 -11.32
C ILE A 276 1.24 0.63 -11.13
N LEU A 277 1.47 -0.58 -11.63
CA LEU A 277 2.76 -1.26 -11.51
C LEU A 277 3.85 -0.53 -12.29
N LEU A 278 3.54 -0.06 -13.50
CA LEU A 278 4.46 0.73 -14.32
C LEU A 278 4.82 2.05 -13.62
N LYS A 279 3.81 2.85 -13.25
CA LYS A 279 4.01 4.14 -12.56
C LYS A 279 4.75 3.96 -11.24
N GLY A 280 4.43 2.91 -10.47
CA GLY A 280 5.11 2.60 -9.21
C GLY A 280 6.56 2.15 -9.41
N ALA A 281 6.89 1.50 -10.52
CA ALA A 281 8.27 1.15 -10.83
C ALA A 281 9.07 2.36 -11.37
N VAL A 282 8.45 3.21 -12.20
CA VAL A 282 9.04 4.48 -12.66
C VAL A 282 9.28 5.43 -11.48
N ALA A 283 8.32 5.53 -10.56
CA ALA A 283 8.44 6.33 -9.34
C ALA A 283 9.64 5.90 -8.49
N ARG A 284 9.78 4.58 -8.23
CA ARG A 284 10.93 4.03 -7.52
C ARG A 284 12.25 4.28 -8.24
N PHE A 285 12.28 4.06 -9.56
CA PHE A 285 13.45 4.36 -10.39
C PHE A 285 13.86 5.84 -10.25
N MET A 286 12.92 6.76 -10.43
CA MET A 286 13.17 8.20 -10.37
C MET A 286 13.56 8.67 -8.97
N ARG A 287 12.93 8.12 -7.93
CA ARG A 287 13.27 8.40 -6.52
C ARG A 287 14.72 8.00 -6.25
N THR A 288 15.07 6.77 -6.61
CA THR A 288 16.42 6.26 -6.39
C THR A 288 17.44 7.01 -7.23
N LEU A 289 17.11 7.38 -8.48
CA LEU A 289 18.00 8.17 -9.33
C LEU A 289 18.24 9.56 -8.73
N SER A 290 17.19 10.21 -8.23
CA SER A 290 17.29 11.47 -7.50
C SER A 290 18.21 11.36 -6.29
N THR A 291 18.00 10.33 -5.46
CA THR A 291 18.85 10.08 -4.27
C THR A 291 20.31 9.85 -4.64
N MET A 292 20.59 9.05 -5.67
CA MET A 292 21.96 8.74 -6.10
C MET A 292 22.66 9.95 -6.73
N GLN A 293 21.95 10.72 -7.57
CA GLN A 293 22.54 11.90 -8.21
C GLN A 293 22.82 13.02 -7.22
N GLY A 294 21.91 13.27 -6.27
CA GLY A 294 22.21 14.25 -5.23
C GLY A 294 23.21 13.77 -4.18
N ALA A 295 23.46 12.47 -4.12
CA ALA A 295 24.59 11.89 -3.39
C ALA A 295 25.92 12.02 -4.16
N GLY A 296 25.91 12.55 -5.37
CA GLY A 296 27.10 12.68 -6.23
C GLY A 296 27.55 11.36 -6.86
N VAL A 297 26.73 10.30 -6.83
CA VAL A 297 27.11 9.01 -7.42
C VAL A 297 27.14 9.11 -8.96
N PRO A 298 28.22 8.67 -9.62
CA PRO A 298 28.31 8.70 -11.08
C PRO A 298 27.13 8.01 -11.75
N ILE A 299 26.57 8.62 -12.81
CA ILE A 299 25.35 8.13 -13.49
C ILE A 299 25.46 6.69 -13.98
N MET A 300 26.65 6.28 -14.44
CA MET A 300 26.93 4.92 -14.90
C MET A 300 26.82 3.86 -13.81
N GLU A 301 27.26 4.20 -12.60
CA GLU A 301 27.13 3.34 -11.42
C GLU A 301 25.70 3.38 -10.88
N ALA A 302 25.06 4.56 -10.92
CA ALA A 302 23.66 4.73 -10.57
C ALA A 302 22.76 3.85 -11.42
N LEU A 303 22.88 3.88 -12.74
CA LEU A 303 22.08 3.07 -13.66
C LEU A 303 22.25 1.56 -13.44
N GLY A 304 23.49 1.11 -13.16
CA GLY A 304 23.75 -0.29 -12.82
C GLY A 304 23.02 -0.73 -11.55
N THR A 305 22.93 0.14 -10.55
CA THR A 305 22.21 -0.12 -9.29
C THR A 305 20.69 -0.02 -9.47
N LEU A 306 20.24 0.99 -10.21
CA LEU A 306 18.82 1.29 -10.47
C LEU A 306 18.10 0.19 -11.24
N SER A 307 18.79 -0.48 -12.16
CA SER A 307 18.24 -1.59 -12.95
C SER A 307 17.53 -2.63 -12.06
N LYS A 308 18.13 -2.97 -10.91
CA LYS A 308 17.63 -3.98 -9.97
C LYS A 308 16.56 -3.48 -9.00
N VAL A 309 16.45 -2.16 -8.81
CA VAL A 309 15.52 -1.53 -7.83
C VAL A 309 14.11 -1.39 -8.39
N SER A 310 13.98 -1.21 -9.71
CA SER A 310 12.70 -1.08 -10.41
C SER A 310 11.76 -2.28 -10.18
N GLY A 311 12.32 -3.47 -9.95
CA GLY A 311 11.60 -4.68 -9.56
C GLY A 311 10.82 -5.37 -10.70
N ASN A 312 10.79 -4.79 -11.90
CA ASN A 312 10.18 -5.36 -13.10
C ASN A 312 11.25 -5.60 -14.17
N VAL A 313 11.30 -6.82 -14.71
CA VAL A 313 12.33 -7.25 -15.67
C VAL A 313 12.33 -6.40 -16.95
N ILE A 314 11.20 -5.85 -17.38
CA ILE A 314 11.11 -5.02 -18.59
C ILE A 314 11.79 -3.67 -18.37
N ILE A 315 11.57 -3.05 -17.22
CA ILE A 315 12.21 -1.78 -16.85
C ILE A 315 13.70 -2.01 -16.60
N GLU A 316 14.07 -3.11 -15.94
CA GLU A 316 15.47 -3.49 -15.72
C GLU A 316 16.25 -3.56 -17.05
N ARG A 317 15.68 -4.21 -18.08
CA ARG A 317 16.31 -4.29 -19.41
C ARG A 317 16.45 -2.94 -20.09
N SER A 318 15.42 -2.10 -20.03
CA SER A 318 15.45 -0.75 -20.60
C SER A 318 16.51 0.13 -19.93
N VAL A 319 16.62 0.05 -18.60
CA VAL A 319 17.63 0.78 -17.83
C VAL A 319 19.05 0.27 -18.12
N LEU A 320 19.24 -1.04 -18.31
CA LEU A 320 20.53 -1.60 -18.70
C LEU A 320 20.93 -1.18 -20.12
N ALA A 321 20.00 -1.18 -21.07
CA ALA A 321 20.27 -0.66 -22.40
C ALA A 321 20.65 0.84 -22.37
N ALA A 322 19.93 1.64 -21.57
CA ALA A 322 20.27 3.06 -21.39
C ALA A 322 21.64 3.25 -20.74
N ARG A 323 22.04 2.37 -19.80
CA ARG A 323 23.39 2.38 -19.23
C ARG A 323 24.46 2.14 -20.30
N ASP A 324 24.25 1.15 -21.15
CA ASP A 324 25.22 0.80 -22.19
C ASP A 324 25.34 1.93 -23.24
N ASP A 325 24.24 2.60 -23.58
CA ASP A 325 24.23 3.79 -24.45
C ASP A 325 25.04 4.96 -23.84
N VAL A 326 24.79 5.28 -22.56
CA VAL A 326 25.55 6.31 -21.83
C VAL A 326 27.04 5.94 -21.72
N ALA A 327 27.39 4.65 -21.63
CA ALA A 327 28.78 4.19 -21.64
C ALA A 327 29.52 4.57 -22.93
N THR A 328 28.79 4.62 -24.05
CA THR A 328 29.33 4.99 -25.36
C THR A 328 29.27 6.50 -25.64
N GLY A 329 28.84 7.32 -24.67
CA GLY A 329 28.70 8.77 -24.81
C GLY A 329 27.32 9.24 -25.27
N GLY A 330 26.33 8.34 -25.31
CA GLY A 330 24.93 8.65 -25.57
C GLY A 330 24.25 9.39 -24.40
N ARG A 331 22.99 9.79 -24.62
CA ARG A 331 22.14 10.41 -23.60
C ARG A 331 21.26 9.35 -22.94
N ILE A 332 21.09 9.42 -21.62
CA ILE A 332 20.22 8.47 -20.88
C ILE A 332 18.80 8.43 -21.43
N THR A 333 18.33 9.57 -21.95
CA THR A 333 16.96 9.73 -22.43
C THR A 333 16.70 9.18 -23.82
N THR A 334 17.74 8.98 -24.64
CA THR A 334 17.58 8.47 -26.00
C THR A 334 17.02 7.06 -25.98
N GLN A 335 17.67 6.16 -25.25
CA GLN A 335 17.26 4.76 -25.16
C GLN A 335 15.93 4.60 -24.40
N LEU A 336 15.74 5.36 -23.31
CA LEU A 336 14.50 5.29 -22.52
C LEU A 336 13.26 5.75 -23.32
N LYS A 337 13.43 6.71 -24.24
CA LYS A 337 12.36 7.11 -25.18
C LYS A 337 12.13 6.06 -26.26
N ALA A 338 13.20 5.49 -26.82
CA ALA A 338 13.12 4.49 -27.89
C ALA A 338 12.40 3.21 -27.43
N ASP A 339 12.66 2.77 -26.19
CA ASP A 339 12.03 1.57 -25.62
C ASP A 339 10.53 1.76 -25.33
N GLY A 340 10.04 3.01 -25.22
CA GLY A 340 8.63 3.33 -25.01
C GLY A 340 8.03 2.85 -23.68
N VAL A 341 8.84 2.30 -22.77
CA VAL A 341 8.39 1.79 -21.46
C VAL A 341 8.11 2.93 -20.49
N PHE A 342 8.92 3.99 -20.52
CA PHE A 342 8.79 5.11 -19.61
C PHE A 342 7.73 6.11 -20.11
N PRO A 343 6.85 6.63 -19.23
CA PRO A 343 5.94 7.70 -19.58
C PRO A 343 6.66 8.93 -20.15
N ILE A 344 5.96 9.66 -21.03
CA ILE A 344 6.50 10.84 -21.71
C ILE A 344 7.03 11.88 -20.72
N MET A 345 6.27 12.18 -19.66
CA MET A 345 6.68 13.16 -18.64
C MET A 345 8.00 12.77 -17.96
N ALA A 346 8.19 11.48 -17.68
CA ALA A 346 9.41 10.96 -17.03
C ALA A 346 10.64 11.19 -17.93
N THR A 347 10.55 10.83 -19.21
CA THR A 347 11.66 11.00 -20.16
C THR A 347 11.94 12.46 -20.50
N GLN A 348 10.91 13.32 -20.54
CA GLN A 348 11.07 14.76 -20.78
C GLN A 348 11.75 15.47 -19.61
N MET A 349 11.31 15.23 -18.38
CA MET A 349 11.92 15.84 -17.20
C MET A 349 13.36 15.36 -17.00
N LEU A 350 13.64 14.09 -17.31
CA LEU A 350 15.00 13.57 -17.29
C LEU A 350 15.88 14.23 -18.36
N ALA A 351 15.34 14.52 -19.55
CA ALA A 351 16.09 15.20 -20.61
C ALA A 351 16.42 16.64 -20.21
N ILE A 352 15.46 17.35 -19.62
CA ILE A 352 15.70 18.70 -19.07
C ILE A 352 16.74 18.63 -17.95
N GLY A 353 16.65 17.64 -17.06
CA GLY A 353 17.64 17.44 -16.00
C GLY A 353 19.04 17.12 -16.54
N GLU A 354 19.14 16.33 -17.61
CA GLU A 354 20.41 16.00 -18.27
C GLU A 354 21.04 17.24 -18.94
N GLU A 355 20.24 18.06 -19.63
CA GLU A 355 20.72 19.29 -20.29
C GLU A 355 21.09 20.39 -19.30
N THR A 356 20.38 20.50 -18.18
CA THR A 356 20.60 21.53 -17.15
C THR A 356 21.51 21.09 -16.00
N GLY A 357 21.95 19.82 -16.00
CA GLY A 357 22.66 19.22 -14.87
C GLY A 357 21.79 18.99 -13.62
N ALA A 358 20.48 19.24 -13.68
CA ALA A 358 19.55 19.14 -12.56
C ALA A 358 18.82 17.78 -12.48
N ILE A 359 19.51 16.66 -12.79
CA ILE A 359 18.92 15.32 -12.79
C ILE A 359 18.31 14.96 -11.42
N GLU A 360 18.99 15.31 -10.32
CA GLU A 360 18.50 15.10 -8.95
C GLU A 360 17.09 15.68 -8.76
N VAL A 361 16.95 16.97 -9.08
CA VAL A 361 15.72 17.74 -8.81
C VAL A 361 14.59 17.29 -9.73
N MET A 362 14.88 17.10 -11.02
CA MET A 362 13.87 16.69 -12.00
C MET A 362 13.37 15.27 -11.74
N SER A 363 14.27 14.34 -11.44
CA SER A 363 13.89 12.96 -11.08
C SER A 363 13.10 12.93 -9.77
N GLY A 364 13.45 13.77 -8.80
CA GLY A 364 12.72 13.90 -7.54
C GLY A 364 11.27 14.33 -7.74
N LYS A 365 11.03 15.36 -8.57
CA LYS A 365 9.68 15.82 -8.90
C LYS A 365 8.85 14.78 -9.64
N VAL A 366 9.45 14.06 -10.58
CA VAL A 366 8.78 12.97 -11.30
C VAL A 366 8.41 11.83 -10.33
N ALA A 367 9.31 11.50 -9.40
CA ALA A 367 9.04 10.51 -8.38
C ALA A 367 7.86 10.91 -7.49
N ASP A 368 7.86 12.13 -6.95
CA ASP A 368 6.76 12.62 -6.10
C ASP A 368 5.41 12.60 -6.85
N PHE A 369 5.40 12.98 -8.14
CA PHE A 369 4.20 12.93 -8.96
C PHE A 369 3.66 11.49 -9.14
N TYR A 370 4.49 10.54 -9.57
CA TYR A 370 4.03 9.18 -9.79
C TYR A 370 3.76 8.40 -8.50
N GLU A 371 4.45 8.71 -7.39
CA GLU A 371 4.10 8.17 -6.07
C GLU A 371 2.67 8.59 -5.69
N ASN A 372 2.30 9.85 -5.92
CA ASN A 372 0.94 10.35 -5.67
C ASN A 372 -0.09 9.70 -6.61
N GLU A 373 0.20 9.56 -7.90
CA GLU A 373 -0.71 8.87 -8.83
C GLU A 373 -0.94 7.40 -8.44
N VAL A 374 0.12 6.70 -8.01
CA VAL A 374 0.04 5.31 -7.55
C VAL A 374 -0.82 5.22 -6.28
N GLU A 375 -0.62 6.14 -5.34
CA GLU A 375 -1.39 6.21 -4.12
C GLU A 375 -2.89 6.46 -4.37
N GLU A 376 -3.21 7.40 -5.25
CA GLU A 376 -4.57 7.70 -5.65
C GLU A 376 -5.21 6.49 -6.37
N ALA A 377 -4.49 5.86 -7.28
CA ALA A 377 -4.99 4.70 -8.02
C ALA A 377 -5.25 3.50 -7.09
N VAL A 378 -4.38 3.26 -6.10
CA VAL A 378 -4.60 2.24 -5.06
C VAL A 378 -5.84 2.57 -4.23
N SER A 379 -6.01 3.83 -3.82
CA SER A 379 -7.20 4.28 -3.07
C SER A 379 -8.49 4.05 -3.87
N ARG A 380 -8.51 4.46 -5.15
CA ARG A 380 -9.66 4.25 -6.06
C ARG A 380 -9.99 2.77 -6.22
N LEU A 381 -8.99 1.92 -6.45
CA LEU A 381 -9.19 0.47 -6.51
C LEU A 381 -9.82 -0.07 -5.22
N SER A 382 -9.31 0.32 -4.05
CA SER A 382 -9.88 -0.10 -2.76
C SER A 382 -11.35 0.30 -2.62
N THR A 383 -11.74 1.50 -3.06
CA THR A 383 -13.16 1.93 -3.01
C THR A 383 -14.06 1.20 -4.01
N LEU A 384 -13.56 0.86 -5.20
CA LEU A 384 -14.34 0.13 -6.21
C LEU A 384 -14.53 -1.36 -5.85
N MET A 385 -13.68 -1.91 -4.98
CA MET A 385 -13.81 -3.29 -4.53
C MET A 385 -15.08 -3.53 -3.70
N GLU A 386 -15.56 -2.55 -2.95
CA GLU A 386 -16.75 -2.71 -2.10
C GLU A 386 -18.01 -3.05 -2.92
N PRO A 387 -18.40 -2.28 -3.95
CA PRO A 387 -19.52 -2.64 -4.84
C PRO A 387 -19.31 -3.97 -5.56
N MET A 388 -18.09 -4.24 -6.04
CA MET A 388 -17.77 -5.50 -6.73
C MET A 388 -17.98 -6.71 -5.82
N ILE A 389 -17.53 -6.62 -4.57
CA ILE A 389 -17.71 -7.70 -3.59
C ILE A 389 -19.19 -7.88 -3.27
N MET A 390 -19.97 -6.80 -3.11
CA MET A 390 -21.40 -6.91 -2.86
C MET A 390 -22.15 -7.60 -4.00
N VAL A 391 -21.80 -7.27 -5.25
CA VAL A 391 -22.35 -7.94 -6.44
C VAL A 391 -21.97 -9.42 -6.45
N VAL A 392 -20.70 -9.76 -6.23
CA VAL A 392 -20.23 -11.15 -6.22
C VAL A 392 -20.89 -11.96 -5.09
N LEU A 393 -20.94 -11.40 -3.87
CA LEU A 393 -21.61 -12.02 -2.72
C LEU A 393 -23.10 -12.23 -3.02
N GLY A 394 -23.78 -11.22 -3.56
CA GLY A 394 -25.18 -11.29 -3.94
C GLY A 394 -25.46 -12.37 -4.98
N ILE A 395 -24.61 -12.49 -6.01
CA ILE A 395 -24.72 -13.55 -7.02
C ILE A 395 -24.50 -14.93 -6.37
N ILE A 396 -23.46 -15.10 -5.55
CA ILE A 396 -23.16 -16.39 -4.91
C ILE A 396 -24.30 -16.79 -3.96
N VAL A 397 -24.66 -15.94 -3.02
CA VAL A 397 -25.71 -16.22 -2.01
C VAL A 397 -27.07 -16.36 -2.70
N GLY A 398 -27.39 -15.49 -3.66
CA GLY A 398 -28.63 -15.58 -4.43
C GLY A 398 -28.73 -16.90 -5.20
N THR A 399 -27.66 -17.33 -5.87
CA THR A 399 -27.62 -18.63 -6.55
C THR A 399 -27.81 -19.79 -5.57
N LEU A 400 -27.18 -19.72 -4.40
CA LEU A 400 -27.33 -20.74 -3.35
C LEU A 400 -28.78 -20.81 -2.84
N VAL A 401 -29.39 -19.68 -2.54
CA VAL A 401 -30.79 -19.61 -2.09
C VAL A 401 -31.70 -20.19 -3.16
N VAL A 402 -31.57 -19.77 -4.42
CA VAL A 402 -32.37 -20.30 -5.53
C VAL A 402 -32.20 -21.82 -5.65
N ALA A 403 -30.95 -22.31 -5.62
CA ALA A 403 -30.66 -23.74 -5.68
C ALA A 403 -31.32 -24.52 -4.54
N MET A 404 -31.43 -23.93 -3.34
CA MET A 404 -32.04 -24.58 -2.18
C MET A 404 -33.58 -24.56 -2.20
N TYR A 405 -34.19 -23.49 -2.72
CA TYR A 405 -35.65 -23.35 -2.73
C TYR A 405 -36.31 -24.02 -3.96
N LEU A 406 -35.61 -24.11 -5.10
CA LEU A 406 -36.16 -24.69 -6.33
C LEU A 406 -36.75 -26.11 -6.18
N PRO A 407 -36.15 -27.05 -5.42
CA PRO A 407 -36.72 -28.38 -5.21
C PRO A 407 -38.05 -28.36 -4.44
N ILE A 408 -38.22 -27.44 -3.47
CA ILE A 408 -39.45 -27.32 -2.68
C ILE A 408 -40.66 -27.06 -3.60
N PHE A 409 -40.46 -26.25 -4.64
CA PHE A 409 -41.53 -25.91 -5.58
C PHE A 409 -41.86 -27.05 -6.55
N LYS A 410 -40.85 -27.83 -6.98
CA LYS A 410 -41.10 -29.02 -7.81
C LYS A 410 -41.88 -30.09 -7.06
N MET A 411 -41.67 -30.21 -5.75
CA MET A 411 -42.46 -31.09 -4.90
C MET A 411 -43.94 -30.70 -4.86
N GLY A 412 -44.25 -29.39 -4.82
CA GLY A 412 -45.64 -28.91 -4.83
C GLY A 412 -46.42 -29.28 -6.10
N ALA A 413 -45.75 -29.30 -7.26
CA ALA A 413 -46.37 -29.64 -8.54
C ALA A 413 -46.66 -31.15 -8.72
N VAL A 414 -45.86 -32.02 -8.10
CA VAL A 414 -46.07 -33.48 -8.15
C VAL A 414 -47.27 -33.89 -7.29
N VAL A 415 -47.53 -33.19 -6.18
CA VAL A 415 -48.66 -33.47 -5.29
C VAL A 415 -50.01 -33.09 -5.93
N THR A 416 -50.05 -32.10 -6.83
CA THR A 416 -51.29 -31.69 -7.53
C THR A 416 -51.74 -32.61 -8.67
N HIS A 417 -50.91 -33.56 -9.12
CA HIS A 417 -51.25 -34.53 -10.18
C HIS A 417 -51.51 -35.96 -9.66
N GLY A 418 -51.60 -36.16 -8.34
CA GLY A 418 -51.86 -37.46 -7.72
C GLY A 418 -53.33 -37.88 -7.65
N GLY A 419 -54.26 -37.17 -8.30
CA GLY A 419 -55.68 -37.51 -8.34
C GLY A 419 -56.18 -37.64 -9.78
N GLU A 420 -56.59 -38.86 -10.12
CA GLU A 420 -57.29 -39.29 -11.35
C GLU A 420 -56.43 -39.59 -12.58
N GLY A 421 -56.48 -40.86 -12.98
CA GLY A 421 -55.80 -41.42 -14.15
C GLY A 421 -56.54 -41.20 -15.46
N GLY A 422 -55.82 -41.44 -16.56
CA GLY A 422 -56.36 -41.47 -17.92
C GLY A 422 -55.35 -40.93 -18.92
N GLU A 423 -54.88 -41.82 -19.80
CA GLU A 423 -54.00 -41.55 -20.95
C GLU A 423 -54.33 -40.26 -21.70
N ARG A 424 -53.27 -39.52 -22.07
CA ARG A 424 -53.17 -38.81 -23.35
C ARG A 424 -51.71 -38.41 -23.60
N ASP A 425 -51.09 -39.11 -24.54
CA ASP A 425 -49.87 -38.68 -25.23
C ASP A 425 -50.13 -37.33 -25.92
N LEU A 426 -49.30 -36.33 -25.62
CA LEU A 426 -49.16 -35.11 -26.43
C LEU A 426 -47.67 -34.79 -26.57
N SER A 427 -47.17 -35.04 -27.77
CA SER A 427 -45.80 -34.74 -28.18
C SER A 427 -45.59 -33.23 -28.37
N LEU A 428 -44.67 -32.70 -27.57
CA LEU A 428 -43.72 -31.62 -27.87
C LEU A 428 -44.18 -30.47 -28.77
N THR A 429 -44.42 -29.33 -28.14
CA THR A 429 -43.62 -28.16 -28.50
C THR A 429 -42.74 -27.86 -27.31
N ASP A 430 -41.42 -27.99 -27.47
CA ASP A 430 -40.45 -27.34 -26.61
C ASP A 430 -40.67 -25.84 -26.72
N ALA A 431 -41.66 -25.34 -25.99
CA ALA A 431 -41.88 -23.93 -25.82
C ALA A 431 -40.67 -23.43 -25.02
N VAL A 432 -39.75 -22.78 -25.73
CA VAL A 432 -38.76 -21.86 -25.15
C VAL A 432 -39.53 -20.66 -24.60
N GLY A 433 -40.32 -20.89 -23.55
CA GLY A 433 -41.13 -19.93 -22.85
C GLY A 433 -40.53 -19.70 -21.47
N PHE A 434 -40.25 -18.44 -21.14
CA PHE A 434 -39.77 -18.04 -19.82
C PHE A 434 -40.81 -18.45 -18.77
N THR A 435 -40.42 -19.29 -17.80
CA THR A 435 -41.37 -19.68 -16.76
C THR A 435 -41.68 -18.47 -15.88
N LEU A 436 -42.93 -18.32 -15.40
CA LEU A 436 -43.30 -17.28 -14.41
C LEU A 436 -42.36 -17.30 -13.18
N ILE A 437 -41.75 -18.45 -12.93
CA ILE A 437 -40.84 -18.70 -11.82
C ILE A 437 -39.42 -18.19 -12.13
N GLU A 438 -38.89 -18.41 -13.33
CA GLU A 438 -37.66 -17.72 -13.78
C GLU A 438 -37.84 -16.21 -13.74
N LEU A 439 -39.03 -15.70 -14.09
CA LEU A 439 -39.36 -14.29 -13.96
C LEU A 439 -39.33 -13.83 -12.51
N MET A 440 -39.96 -14.55 -11.58
CA MET A 440 -39.97 -14.17 -10.17
C MET A 440 -38.58 -14.22 -9.52
N ILE A 441 -37.77 -15.25 -9.84
CA ILE A 441 -36.41 -15.39 -9.31
C ILE A 441 -35.50 -14.30 -9.86
N THR A 442 -35.55 -14.04 -11.17
CA THR A 442 -34.76 -12.95 -11.77
C THR A 442 -35.19 -11.61 -11.20
N ILE A 443 -36.48 -11.36 -10.98
CA ILE A 443 -36.98 -10.15 -10.32
C ILE A 443 -36.51 -10.05 -8.86
N ALA A 444 -36.54 -11.13 -8.08
CA ALA A 444 -36.10 -11.12 -6.68
C ALA A 444 -34.60 -10.85 -6.55
N VAL A 445 -33.78 -11.49 -7.39
CA VAL A 445 -32.34 -11.25 -7.44
C VAL A 445 -32.06 -9.82 -7.91
N LEU A 446 -32.75 -9.35 -8.95
CA LEU A 446 -32.65 -7.97 -9.42
C LEU A 446 -33.06 -6.97 -8.33
N ALA A 447 -34.10 -7.26 -7.54
CA ALA A 447 -34.56 -6.42 -6.45
C ALA A 447 -33.56 -6.34 -5.30
N ILE A 448 -32.90 -7.44 -4.95
CA ILE A 448 -31.82 -7.45 -3.94
C ILE A 448 -30.61 -6.66 -4.46
N ILE A 449 -30.21 -6.89 -5.70
CA ILE A 449 -29.11 -6.15 -6.34
C ILE A 449 -29.43 -4.65 -6.38
N LEU A 450 -30.65 -4.28 -6.77
CA LEU A 450 -31.11 -2.89 -6.79
C LEU A 450 -31.17 -2.31 -5.37
N ALA A 451 -31.71 -3.03 -4.38
CA ALA A 451 -31.80 -2.55 -3.01
C ALA A 451 -30.43 -2.27 -2.37
N VAL A 452 -29.40 -3.05 -2.75
CA VAL A 452 -28.02 -2.84 -2.30
C VAL A 452 -27.30 -1.76 -3.13
N ALA A 453 -27.53 -1.72 -4.45
CA ALA A 453 -26.87 -0.77 -5.34
C ALA A 453 -27.43 0.66 -5.25
N ILE A 454 -28.73 0.83 -5.04
CA ILE A 454 -29.40 2.14 -5.01
C ILE A 454 -28.83 3.07 -3.91
N PRO A 455 -28.64 2.63 -2.65
CA PRO A 455 -28.02 3.44 -1.61
C PRO A 455 -26.63 3.94 -2.04
N ASP A 456 -25.80 3.05 -2.57
CA ASP A 456 -24.42 3.38 -2.96
C ASP A 456 -24.37 4.31 -4.17
N VAL A 457 -25.23 4.10 -5.18
CA VAL A 457 -25.32 4.96 -6.35
C VAL A 457 -25.81 6.36 -5.94
N SER A 458 -26.74 6.46 -4.99
CA SER A 458 -27.20 7.75 -4.48
C SER A 458 -26.08 8.52 -3.75
N ILE A 459 -25.27 7.82 -2.94
CA ILE A 459 -24.12 8.41 -2.25
C ILE A 459 -23.06 8.82 -3.28
N TRP A 460 -22.73 7.93 -4.21
CA TRP A 460 -21.75 8.18 -5.27
C TRP A 460 -22.13 9.38 -6.14
N MET A 461 -23.39 9.49 -6.56
CA MET A 461 -23.88 10.64 -7.35
C MET A 461 -23.75 11.94 -6.58
N VAL A 462 -24.08 11.96 -5.27
CA VAL A 462 -23.91 13.16 -4.44
C VAL A 462 -22.43 13.53 -4.34
N ARG A 463 -21.53 12.57 -4.09
CA ARG A 463 -20.08 12.81 -4.04
C ARG A 463 -19.53 13.34 -5.37
N ALA A 464 -19.90 12.71 -6.49
CA ALA A 464 -19.43 13.09 -7.82
C ALA A 464 -19.88 14.51 -8.20
N ARG A 465 -21.10 14.88 -7.84
CA ARG A 465 -21.62 16.24 -8.10
C ARG A 465 -20.97 17.30 -7.21
N ILE A 466 -20.65 16.99 -5.95
CA ILE A 466 -19.90 17.91 -5.07
C ILE A 466 -18.46 18.05 -5.55
N GLN A 467 -17.82 16.97 -6.00
CA GLN A 467 -16.50 17.02 -6.64
C GLN A 467 -16.52 17.91 -7.89
N ALA A 468 -17.55 17.80 -8.73
CA ALA A 468 -17.72 18.66 -9.88
C ALA A 468 -17.90 20.13 -9.47
N ALA A 469 -18.71 20.41 -8.44
CA ALA A 469 -18.87 21.77 -7.92
C ALA A 469 -17.55 22.34 -7.38
N ALA A 470 -16.80 21.56 -6.60
CA ALA A 470 -15.50 21.97 -6.08
C ALA A 470 -14.47 22.21 -7.21
N GLY A 471 -14.44 21.33 -8.22
CA GLY A 471 -13.58 21.47 -9.39
C GLY A 471 -13.89 22.74 -10.19
N ASN A 472 -15.18 23.02 -10.41
CA ASN A 472 -15.62 24.24 -11.09
C ASN A 472 -15.21 25.50 -10.32
N LEU A 473 -15.43 25.54 -9.00
CA LEU A 473 -14.98 26.67 -8.19
C LEU A 473 -13.45 26.86 -8.24
N GLN A 474 -12.68 25.77 -8.18
CA GLN A 474 -11.23 25.85 -8.28
C GLN A 474 -10.77 26.41 -9.65
N GLN A 475 -11.43 25.99 -10.73
CA GLN A 475 -11.19 26.52 -12.08
C GLN A 475 -11.52 28.01 -12.15
N ASP A 476 -12.66 28.42 -11.58
CA ASP A 476 -13.12 29.81 -11.57
C ASP A 476 -12.21 30.72 -10.72
N ILE A 477 -11.69 30.22 -9.59
CA ILE A 477 -10.68 30.92 -8.78
C ILE A 477 -9.37 31.10 -9.58
N ASN A 478 -8.93 30.06 -10.30
CA ASN A 478 -7.72 30.15 -11.11
C ASN A 478 -7.91 31.13 -12.28
N TRP A 479 -9.10 31.16 -12.87
CA TRP A 479 -9.46 32.16 -13.87
C TRP A 479 -9.44 33.57 -13.28
N ALA A 480 -10.03 33.79 -12.10
CA ALA A 480 -10.03 35.07 -11.39
C ALA A 480 -8.61 35.57 -11.09
N LYS A 481 -7.70 34.68 -10.67
CA LYS A 481 -6.26 34.98 -10.52
C LYS A 481 -5.64 35.45 -11.83
N GLY A 482 -5.86 34.72 -12.92
CA GLY A 482 -5.35 35.11 -14.24
C GLY A 482 -5.95 36.43 -14.76
N TYR A 483 -7.20 36.73 -14.45
CA TYR A 483 -7.84 38.00 -14.80
C TYR A 483 -7.29 39.16 -13.96
N ALA A 484 -7.14 39.00 -12.64
CA ALA A 484 -6.61 40.04 -11.75
C ALA A 484 -5.19 40.45 -12.15
N ILE A 485 -4.34 39.48 -12.51
CA ILE A 485 -2.97 39.73 -12.97
C ILE A 485 -2.96 40.47 -14.32
N ARG A 486 -3.81 40.06 -15.27
CA ARG A 486 -3.85 40.67 -16.62
C ARG A 486 -4.48 42.04 -16.66
N SER A 487 -5.55 42.25 -15.88
CA SER A 487 -6.33 43.49 -15.88
C SER A 487 -5.77 44.55 -14.94
N GLY A 488 -4.89 44.17 -14.00
CA GLY A 488 -4.34 45.09 -13.01
C GLY A 488 -5.33 45.49 -11.91
N TYR A 489 -6.54 44.91 -11.89
CA TYR A 489 -7.58 45.20 -10.90
C TYR A 489 -7.83 44.00 -9.98
N PRO A 490 -8.12 44.22 -8.69
CA PRO A 490 -8.49 43.13 -7.79
C PRO A 490 -9.85 42.53 -8.17
N VAL A 491 -9.96 41.21 -7.96
CA VAL A 491 -11.17 40.43 -8.24
C VAL A 491 -11.67 39.79 -6.95
N ASN A 492 -12.92 40.08 -6.59
CA ASN A 492 -13.57 39.49 -5.44
C ASN A 492 -14.21 38.17 -5.84
N VAL A 493 -14.04 37.16 -5.00
CA VAL A 493 -14.74 35.88 -5.10
C VAL A 493 -15.54 35.71 -3.83
N SER A 494 -16.86 35.64 -3.94
CA SER A 494 -17.77 35.41 -2.83
C SER A 494 -18.38 34.03 -2.95
N VAL A 495 -18.09 33.16 -1.98
CA VAL A 495 -18.66 31.82 -1.90
C VAL A 495 -19.70 31.83 -0.80
N GLN A 496 -20.95 31.59 -1.17
CA GLN A 496 -22.08 31.61 -0.26
C GLN A 496 -22.70 30.21 -0.16
N GLY A 497 -23.07 29.81 1.06
CA GLY A 497 -24.01 28.70 1.23
C GLY A 497 -25.38 29.19 0.80
N GLY A 498 -25.91 28.65 -0.31
CA GLY A 498 -27.25 29.00 -0.77
C GLY A 498 -28.30 28.47 0.19
N GLY A 499 -29.26 29.31 0.57
CA GLY A 499 -30.49 28.86 1.23
C GLY A 499 -31.16 27.79 0.38
N GLY A 500 -31.58 26.68 1.01
CA GLY A 500 -32.11 25.50 0.31
C GLY A 500 -31.09 24.37 0.10
N GLY A 501 -29.85 24.54 0.57
CA GLY A 501 -28.84 23.49 0.57
C GLY A 501 -28.04 23.38 -0.73
N ALA A 502 -27.96 24.43 -1.55
CA ALA A 502 -27.16 24.43 -2.78
C ALA A 502 -25.91 25.32 -2.62
N CYS A 503 -24.78 24.91 -3.19
CA CYS A 503 -23.56 25.72 -3.18
C CYS A 503 -23.54 26.68 -4.39
N ALA A 504 -23.27 27.96 -4.16
CA ALA A 504 -23.15 28.98 -5.20
C ALA A 504 -22.00 29.94 -4.92
N TRP A 505 -21.38 30.48 -5.97
CA TRP A 505 -20.34 31.50 -5.84
C TRP A 505 -20.49 32.56 -6.92
N THR A 506 -19.94 33.73 -6.63
CA THR A 506 -19.91 34.88 -7.54
C THR A 506 -18.49 35.41 -7.62
N ILE A 507 -18.10 35.84 -8.81
CA ILE A 507 -16.84 36.54 -9.06
C ILE A 507 -17.21 37.95 -9.50
N SER A 508 -16.58 38.98 -8.93
CA SER A 508 -16.82 40.37 -9.29
C SER A 508 -15.52 41.20 -9.30
N PRO A 509 -15.15 41.83 -10.42
CA PRO A 509 -14.05 42.79 -10.43
C PRO A 509 -14.44 44.06 -9.66
N THR A 510 -13.49 44.66 -8.94
CA THR A 510 -13.77 45.83 -8.07
C THR A 510 -13.88 47.15 -8.85
N ALA A 511 -13.26 47.27 -10.02
CA ALA A 511 -13.15 48.54 -10.74
C ALA A 511 -14.20 48.78 -11.83
N THR A 512 -14.89 47.74 -12.28
CA THR A 512 -15.93 47.82 -13.31
C THR A 512 -17.11 46.98 -12.84
N GLY A 513 -18.25 47.61 -12.60
CA GLY A 513 -19.46 46.89 -12.26
C GLY A 513 -19.74 45.76 -13.27
N VAL A 514 -19.87 44.55 -12.72
CA VAL A 514 -20.39 43.30 -13.29
C VAL A 514 -19.61 42.65 -14.45
N LEU A 515 -18.83 41.61 -14.11
CA LEU A 515 -18.94 40.32 -14.78
C LEU A 515 -19.56 39.34 -13.78
N GLN A 516 -20.89 39.16 -13.79
CA GLN A 516 -21.51 38.09 -13.01
C GLN A 516 -21.27 36.77 -13.75
N ASN A 517 -20.38 35.96 -13.17
CA ASN A 517 -20.00 34.60 -13.54
C ASN A 517 -19.21 34.43 -14.85
N VAL A 518 -18.12 33.68 -14.73
CA VAL A 518 -17.35 33.16 -15.86
C VAL A 518 -17.22 31.66 -15.64
N PRO A 519 -17.48 30.76 -16.62
CA PRO A 519 -18.00 30.92 -17.99
C PRO A 519 -19.43 30.35 -18.21
N GLY A 520 -20.23 30.99 -19.08
CA GLY A 520 -21.37 30.38 -19.78
C GLY A 520 -22.68 30.17 -19.01
N MET A 521 -22.70 30.35 -17.68
CA MET A 521 -23.91 30.22 -16.86
C MET A 521 -24.01 31.32 -15.78
N THR A 522 -25.19 31.90 -15.58
CA THR A 522 -25.49 32.92 -14.56
C THR A 522 -25.45 32.34 -13.14
N PRO A 523 -25.35 33.16 -12.06
CA PRO A 523 -25.34 32.65 -10.68
C PRO A 523 -26.59 31.82 -10.35
N VAL A 524 -27.72 32.20 -10.95
CA VAL A 524 -29.00 31.50 -10.85
C VAL A 524 -28.95 30.15 -11.57
N GLN A 525 -28.26 30.06 -12.71
CA GLN A 525 -28.06 28.80 -13.46
C GLN A 525 -27.10 27.84 -12.74
N TYR A 526 -26.04 28.34 -12.10
CA TYR A 526 -25.20 27.52 -11.22
C TYR A 526 -26.02 27.05 -10.02
N ALA A 527 -26.69 27.95 -9.31
CA ALA A 527 -27.54 27.57 -8.18
C ALA A 527 -28.61 26.54 -8.59
N SER A 528 -29.24 26.69 -9.75
CA SER A 528 -30.25 25.74 -10.25
C SER A 528 -29.66 24.40 -10.70
N GLN A 529 -28.46 24.38 -11.27
CA GLN A 529 -27.75 23.14 -11.60
C GLN A 529 -27.45 22.32 -10.34
N TYR A 530 -27.17 22.98 -9.21
CA TYR A 530 -26.85 22.34 -7.94
C TYR A 530 -27.98 22.38 -6.89
N GLN A 531 -29.20 22.81 -7.26
CA GLN A 531 -30.34 23.05 -6.34
C GLN A 531 -30.79 21.80 -5.56
N ASN A 532 -30.62 20.61 -6.15
CA ASN A 532 -31.03 19.34 -5.56
C ASN A 532 -29.87 18.56 -4.93
N ILE A 533 -28.69 19.17 -4.83
CA ILE A 533 -27.53 18.56 -4.17
C ILE A 533 -27.40 19.24 -2.84
N PRO A 534 -27.60 18.51 -1.74
CA PRO A 534 -27.41 19.11 -0.45
C PRO A 534 -25.90 19.35 -0.33
N CYS A 535 -25.49 20.61 -0.27
CA CYS A 535 -24.12 21.07 -0.27
C CYS A 535 -24.05 22.25 0.71
N THR A 536 -23.22 22.13 1.73
CA THR A 536 -23.04 23.13 2.78
C THR A 536 -21.61 23.61 2.75
N VAL A 537 -21.43 24.93 2.65
CA VAL A 537 -20.13 25.58 2.76
C VAL A 537 -19.88 25.83 4.25
N LEU A 538 -18.96 25.07 4.87
CA LEU A 538 -18.66 25.19 6.30
C LEU A 538 -17.75 26.38 6.61
N THR A 539 -16.83 26.68 5.69
CA THR A 539 -15.91 27.81 5.77
C THR A 539 -16.01 28.63 4.47
N GLY A 540 -17.02 29.50 4.43
CA GLY A 540 -17.30 30.39 3.29
C GLY A 540 -16.97 31.85 3.60
N GLY A 541 -16.82 32.67 2.55
CA GLY A 541 -16.57 34.09 2.70
C GLY A 541 -16.23 34.79 1.38
N THR A 542 -16.19 36.11 1.43
CA THR A 542 -15.67 36.92 0.32
C THR A 542 -14.18 37.13 0.51
N PHE A 543 -13.38 36.79 -0.49
CA PHE A 543 -11.95 37.07 -0.53
C PHE A 543 -11.59 37.80 -1.82
N SER A 544 -10.56 38.63 -1.75
CA SER A 544 -10.08 39.41 -2.89
C SER A 544 -8.76 38.84 -3.40
N VAL A 545 -8.67 38.66 -4.71
CA VAL A 545 -7.44 38.28 -5.40
C VAL A 545 -6.81 39.56 -5.95
N THR A 546 -5.62 39.88 -5.47
CA THR A 546 -4.89 41.09 -5.89
C THR A 546 -4.23 40.89 -7.25
N PRO A 547 -3.86 41.98 -7.96
CA PRO A 547 -3.08 41.91 -9.20
C PRO A 547 -1.72 41.22 -9.06
N THR A 548 -1.19 41.14 -7.83
CA THR A 548 0.04 40.40 -7.50
C THR A 548 -0.19 38.89 -7.31
N GLY A 549 -1.43 38.41 -7.49
CA GLY A 549 -1.80 37.01 -7.30
C GLY A 549 -1.99 36.59 -5.83
N MET A 550 -1.93 37.53 -4.89
CA MET A 550 -2.15 37.26 -3.46
C MET A 550 -3.65 37.23 -3.14
N VAL A 551 -4.01 36.42 -2.15
CA VAL A 551 -5.40 36.31 -1.66
C VAL A 551 -5.50 37.03 -0.32
N GLN A 552 -6.48 37.93 -0.20
CA GLN A 552 -6.71 38.76 0.97
C GLN A 552 -8.15 38.61 1.49
N ASN A 553 -8.30 38.68 2.80
CA ASN A 553 -9.63 38.79 3.44
C ASN A 553 -10.19 40.22 3.29
N PRO A 554 -11.46 40.47 3.66
CA PRO A 554 -12.05 41.82 3.60
C PRO A 554 -11.32 42.88 4.46
N ALA A 555 -10.49 42.46 5.40
CA ALA A 555 -9.63 43.33 6.23
C ALA A 555 -8.23 43.56 5.62
N GLY A 556 -7.97 43.13 4.38
CA GLY A 556 -6.71 43.35 3.67
C GLY A 556 -5.54 42.46 4.10
N THR A 557 -5.76 41.49 4.98
CA THR A 557 -4.72 40.56 5.45
C THR A 557 -4.53 39.42 4.45
N ILE A 558 -3.28 39.15 4.07
CA ILE A 558 -2.92 38.00 3.23
C ILE A 558 -3.29 36.73 3.98
N THR A 559 -4.21 35.94 3.43
CA THR A 559 -4.78 34.78 4.12
C THR A 559 -4.88 33.58 3.17
N SER A 560 -4.51 32.41 3.69
CA SER A 560 -4.93 31.13 3.12
C SER A 560 -6.31 30.82 3.66
N ALA A 561 -7.32 30.78 2.78
CA ALA A 561 -8.65 30.29 3.13
C ALA A 561 -8.81 28.86 2.63
N ASN A 562 -9.36 28.00 3.49
CA ASN A 562 -9.84 26.68 3.10
C ASN A 562 -11.35 26.77 2.95
N ILE A 563 -11.87 26.46 1.76
CA ILE A 563 -13.31 26.36 1.52
C ILE A 563 -13.67 24.89 1.66
N GLU A 564 -14.46 24.58 2.67
CA GLU A 564 -14.91 23.22 2.94
C GLU A 564 -16.35 23.02 2.47
N PHE A 565 -16.52 22.03 1.60
CA PHE A 565 -17.80 21.55 1.10
C PHE A 565 -18.18 20.28 1.82
N GLN A 566 -19.38 20.25 2.41
CA GLN A 566 -19.99 19.05 2.96
C GLN A 566 -21.27 18.71 2.18
N ALA A 567 -21.57 17.43 1.97
CA ALA A 567 -22.90 17.06 1.52
C ALA A 567 -23.93 17.37 2.61
N GLY A 568 -24.91 18.22 2.30
CA GLY A 568 -25.97 18.60 3.21
C GLY A 568 -26.76 17.38 3.68
N GLY A 569 -27.01 17.40 4.98
CA GLY A 569 -27.32 16.22 5.77
C GLY A 569 -26.31 16.16 6.92
N ASN A 570 -26.82 16.08 8.15
CA ASN A 570 -26.03 16.11 9.38
C ASN A 570 -25.09 14.90 9.59
N ASN A 571 -24.71 14.17 8.53
CA ASN A 571 -23.90 12.97 8.62
C ASN A 571 -22.65 13.02 7.70
N PRO A 572 -21.64 13.82 8.08
CA PRO A 572 -20.41 13.97 7.30
C PRO A 572 -19.63 12.66 7.13
N ALA A 573 -19.76 11.73 8.07
CA ALA A 573 -19.15 10.40 7.99
C ALA A 573 -19.62 9.59 6.77
N LYS A 574 -20.81 9.91 6.23
CA LYS A 574 -21.40 9.18 5.10
C LYS A 574 -20.97 9.74 3.74
N TYR A 575 -20.80 11.05 3.62
CA TYR A 575 -20.61 11.71 2.31
C TYR A 575 -19.23 12.33 2.09
N GLY A 576 -18.46 12.60 3.15
CA GLY A 576 -17.12 13.18 3.06
C GLY A 576 -17.12 14.70 2.93
N TYR A 577 -15.90 15.27 2.91
CA TYR A 577 -15.63 16.70 2.79
C TYR A 577 -14.67 16.96 1.63
N TRP A 578 -14.82 18.13 1.00
CA TRP A 578 -13.87 18.62 -0.01
C TRP A 578 -13.31 19.96 0.41
N LEU A 579 -11.99 20.02 0.48
CA LEU A 579 -11.23 21.20 0.87
C LEU A 579 -10.60 21.82 -0.38
N ILE A 580 -10.92 23.10 -0.61
CA ILE A 580 -10.29 23.91 -1.64
C ILE A 580 -9.40 24.94 -0.96
N GLN A 581 -8.11 24.92 -1.28
CA GLN A 581 -7.17 25.89 -0.74
C GLN A 581 -7.03 27.08 -1.70
N VAL A 582 -7.49 28.24 -1.24
CA VAL A 582 -7.58 29.45 -2.08
C VAL A 582 -6.23 30.17 -2.18
N GLY A 583 -5.35 30.00 -1.19
CA GLY A 583 -4.00 30.57 -1.15
C GLY A 583 -3.05 29.86 -0.17
N GLY A 584 -1.74 30.03 -0.35
CA GLY A 584 -0.67 29.49 0.47
C GLY A 584 0.68 29.58 -0.25
N ARG A 585 1.78 29.80 0.47
CA ARG A 585 3.12 29.53 -0.09
C ARG A 585 3.23 28.03 -0.31
N ARG A 586 3.64 27.63 -1.53
CA ARG A 586 3.94 26.25 -1.92
C ARG A 586 4.82 25.54 -0.90
#